data_AF-K1JDN3-F1
#
_entry.id   AF-K1JDN3-F1
#
_cell.length_a   1.000
_cell.length_b   1.000
_cell.length_c   1.000
_cell.angle_alpha   90.00
_cell.angle_beta   90.00
_cell.angle_gamma   90.00
#
_symmetry.space_group_name_H-M   'P 1'
#
loop_
_entity.id
_entity.type
_entity.pdbx_description
1 polymer ?
#
loop_
_entity_poly.entity_id
_entity_poly.type
_entity_poly.pdbx_seq_one_letter_code
_entity_poly.pdbx_strand_id
1 'polypeptide(L)'
;MPYFFSDTARSERQYATMLLPHLLMADDFAGLGALFKQLGLPWCASKRLSDTEAVAELNPIRDVVKPNQPGWADDIESAQKARAVVPDLFFRHGDTALVIEAKFFTHPSSSALAEQLQEQEIAIRRALPNTVYGTCQFHYLALTVLPLDNIGDWPSNYRRMTWTDMLHTIEPVVTEPPSTDKHYALSTIRAAIERSTSEANTSATETGREPTIQALVAKAPTLLEAGYQYIGFIGGLSALANTDLKMLETRDHYKYSDCQPNKNWIPLVAVVAKYLELKAAAYAKTTA
;
A
#
# COMPACT_ATOMS: atom_id res chain seq x y z
N MET A 1 -3.85 20.80 8.43
CA MET A 1 -4.03 20.39 7.03
C MET A 1 -4.51 18.95 7.06
N PRO A 2 -5.50 18.57 6.24
CA PRO A 2 -6.16 17.27 6.33
C PRO A 2 -5.23 16.16 5.78
N TYR A 3 -4.94 15.15 6.61
CA TYR A 3 -4.23 13.93 6.20
C TYR A 3 -5.26 12.92 5.72
N PHE A 4 -5.55 12.93 4.43
CA PHE A 4 -6.47 11.96 3.83
C PHE A 4 -5.79 10.59 3.74
N PHE A 5 -6.56 9.51 3.59
CA PHE A 5 -6.10 8.18 3.14
C PHE A 5 -5.17 8.25 1.89
N SER A 6 -5.19 9.38 1.16
CA SER A 6 -4.23 9.72 0.11
C SER A 6 -2.79 9.90 0.59
N ASP A 7 -2.55 10.24 1.85
CA ASP A 7 -1.22 10.59 2.37
C ASP A 7 -0.44 9.37 2.83
N THR A 8 -1.07 8.36 3.47
CA THR A 8 -0.40 7.07 3.72
C THR A 8 -0.11 6.36 2.40
N ALA A 9 -1.08 6.27 1.49
CA ALA A 9 -0.85 5.71 0.15
C ALA A 9 0.15 6.55 -0.68
N ARG A 10 0.12 7.90 -0.61
CA ARG A 10 1.17 8.77 -1.20
C ARG A 10 2.54 8.50 -0.59
N SER A 11 2.60 8.35 0.73
CA SER A 11 3.85 8.09 1.43
C SER A 11 4.39 6.71 1.02
N GLU A 12 3.57 5.67 0.97
CA GLU A 12 3.97 4.36 0.43
C GLU A 12 4.51 4.46 -1.00
N ARG A 13 3.81 5.23 -1.85
CA ARG A 13 4.25 5.50 -3.23
C ARG A 13 5.56 6.26 -3.28
N GLN A 14 5.83 7.22 -2.41
CA GLN A 14 7.14 7.88 -2.39
C GLN A 14 8.28 6.86 -2.29
N TYR A 15 8.13 5.82 -1.45
CA TYR A 15 9.14 4.76 -1.34
C TYR A 15 9.12 3.84 -2.57
N ALA A 16 7.94 3.35 -2.96
CA ALA A 16 7.79 2.36 -4.02
C ALA A 16 8.01 2.90 -5.44
N THR A 17 7.61 4.13 -5.74
CA THR A 17 7.57 4.70 -7.09
C THR A 17 8.60 5.78 -7.35
N MET A 18 9.30 6.28 -6.32
CA MET A 18 10.40 7.24 -6.49
C MET A 18 11.74 6.70 -6.01
N LEU A 19 11.83 6.32 -4.73
CA LEU A 19 13.11 5.94 -4.14
C LEU A 19 13.57 4.55 -4.60
N LEU A 20 12.67 3.57 -4.64
CA LEU A 20 13.01 2.22 -5.08
C LEU A 20 13.45 2.18 -6.56
N PRO A 21 12.73 2.79 -7.54
CA PRO A 21 13.20 2.83 -8.92
C PRO A 21 14.54 3.53 -9.08
N HIS A 22 14.80 4.61 -8.33
CA HIS A 22 16.09 5.28 -8.34
C HIS A 22 17.24 4.33 -7.98
N LEU A 23 17.05 3.49 -6.95
CA LEU A 23 18.04 2.48 -6.56
C LEU A 23 18.14 1.33 -7.57
N LEU A 24 17.02 0.81 -8.06
CA LEU A 24 17.01 -0.33 -8.98
C LEU A 24 17.61 0.02 -10.35
N MET A 25 17.43 1.26 -10.80
CA MET A 25 17.90 1.73 -12.11
C MET A 25 19.29 2.37 -12.08
N ALA A 26 19.90 2.53 -10.90
CA ALA A 26 21.25 3.05 -10.77
C ALA A 26 22.30 2.08 -11.34
N ASP A 27 23.48 2.64 -11.65
CA ASP A 27 24.71 1.90 -11.97
C ASP A 27 24.52 0.76 -13.00
N ASP A 28 23.98 1.11 -14.18
CA ASP A 28 23.63 0.14 -15.24
C ASP A 28 22.64 -0.96 -14.78
N PHE A 29 21.63 -0.57 -14.00
CA PHE A 29 20.59 -1.47 -13.48
C PHE A 29 21.14 -2.56 -12.54
N ALA A 30 22.25 -2.30 -11.85
CA ALA A 30 22.87 -3.29 -10.95
C ALA A 30 21.91 -3.76 -9.86
N GLY A 31 21.16 -2.84 -9.24
CA GLY A 31 20.14 -3.15 -8.24
C GLY A 31 19.01 -4.03 -8.80
N LEU A 32 18.50 -3.71 -9.99
CA LEU A 32 17.48 -4.52 -10.67
C LEU A 32 18.00 -5.93 -11.00
N GLY A 33 19.24 -6.04 -11.47
CA GLY A 33 19.86 -7.33 -11.75
C GLY A 33 20.04 -8.20 -10.51
N ALA A 34 20.46 -7.60 -9.38
CA ALA A 34 20.54 -8.29 -8.10
C ALA A 34 19.16 -8.78 -7.63
N LEU A 35 18.13 -7.93 -7.75
CA LEU A 35 16.76 -8.28 -7.43
C LEU A 35 16.25 -9.46 -8.28
N PHE A 36 16.42 -9.40 -9.61
CA PHE A 36 15.97 -10.47 -10.51
C PHE A 36 16.65 -11.80 -10.18
N LYS A 37 17.96 -11.76 -9.93
CA LYS A 37 18.72 -12.95 -9.51
C LYS A 37 18.19 -13.53 -8.20
N GLN A 38 17.91 -12.67 -7.19
CA GLN A 38 17.37 -13.11 -5.90
C GLN A 38 15.98 -13.73 -6.03
N LEU A 39 15.16 -13.24 -6.97
CA LEU A 39 13.82 -13.77 -7.25
C LEU A 39 13.83 -15.01 -8.18
N GLY A 40 15.01 -15.44 -8.65
CA GLY A 40 15.17 -16.54 -9.61
C GLY A 40 14.59 -16.22 -11.00
N LEU A 41 14.58 -14.95 -11.39
CA LEU A 41 14.04 -14.49 -12.66
C LEU A 41 15.13 -14.40 -13.74
N PRO A 42 14.79 -14.60 -15.02
CA PRO A 42 15.73 -14.41 -16.11
C PRO A 42 16.25 -12.97 -16.15
N TRP A 43 17.57 -12.80 -16.08
CA TRP A 43 18.26 -11.51 -16.20
C TRP A 43 19.20 -11.53 -17.40
N CYS A 44 19.07 -10.54 -18.28
CA CYS A 44 20.00 -10.34 -19.37
C CYS A 44 20.99 -9.24 -18.98
N ALA A 45 22.29 -9.45 -19.17
CA ALA A 45 23.28 -8.38 -18.97
C ALA A 45 23.22 -7.30 -20.08
N SER A 46 22.15 -7.26 -20.89
CA SER A 46 21.96 -6.23 -21.92
C SER A 46 21.86 -4.87 -21.26
N LYS A 47 22.83 -4.00 -21.55
CA LYS A 47 22.85 -2.60 -21.10
C LYS A 47 22.04 -1.67 -22.01
N ARG A 48 21.26 -2.22 -22.96
CA ARG A 48 20.49 -1.39 -23.88
C ARG A 48 19.28 -0.79 -23.14
N LEU A 49 19.21 0.53 -23.11
CA LEU A 49 18.08 1.26 -22.51
C LEU A 49 16.73 0.87 -23.15
N SER A 50 16.72 0.44 -24.42
CA SER A 50 15.51 -0.06 -25.09
C SER A 50 14.90 -1.30 -24.46
N ASP A 51 15.71 -2.07 -23.73
CA ASP A 51 15.31 -3.36 -23.19
C ASP A 51 14.70 -3.21 -21.80
N THR A 52 14.86 -2.04 -21.17
CA THR A 52 14.36 -1.77 -19.81
C THR A 52 13.29 -0.70 -19.82
N GLU A 53 12.20 -0.95 -19.11
CA GLU A 53 11.13 0.02 -18.88
C GLU A 53 10.70 -0.02 -17.42
N ALA A 54 10.43 1.15 -16.85
CA ALA A 54 9.93 1.32 -15.49
C ALA A 54 8.73 2.26 -15.52
N VAL A 55 7.57 1.79 -15.08
CA VAL A 55 6.35 2.58 -15.05
C VAL A 55 5.75 2.50 -13.66
N ALA A 56 5.58 3.65 -13.03
CA ALA A 56 4.84 3.79 -11.78
C ALA A 56 3.35 4.02 -12.06
N GLU A 57 2.48 3.43 -11.24
CA GLU A 57 1.02 3.60 -11.32
C GLU A 57 0.42 3.33 -12.73
N LEU A 58 0.98 2.36 -13.46
CA LEU A 58 0.46 1.95 -14.76
C LEU A 58 -0.94 1.35 -14.56
N ASN A 59 -1.99 2.04 -14.98
CA ASN A 59 -3.32 1.48 -15.00
C ASN A 59 -3.50 0.74 -16.33
N PRO A 60 -3.41 -0.60 -16.36
CA PRO A 60 -3.32 -1.34 -17.62
C PRO A 60 -4.57 -1.15 -18.49
N ILE A 61 -5.72 -0.94 -17.87
CA ILE A 61 -7.00 -0.76 -18.58
C ILE A 61 -7.13 0.67 -19.11
N ARG A 62 -6.84 1.68 -18.27
CA ARG A 62 -6.92 3.10 -18.66
C ARG A 62 -5.86 3.47 -19.70
N ASP A 63 -4.64 3.01 -19.51
CA ASP A 63 -3.47 3.54 -20.23
C ASP A 63 -3.18 2.80 -21.54
N VAL A 64 -3.68 1.56 -21.70
CA VAL A 64 -3.44 0.73 -22.89
C VAL A 64 -4.67 0.62 -23.79
N VAL A 65 -5.88 0.56 -23.23
CA VAL A 65 -7.06 0.25 -24.04
C VAL A 65 -7.42 1.47 -24.90
N LYS A 66 -7.27 1.30 -26.22
CA LYS A 66 -7.57 2.35 -27.20
C LYS A 66 -9.06 2.71 -27.16
N PRO A 67 -9.42 4.00 -27.30
CA PRO A 67 -10.80 4.40 -27.54
C PRO A 67 -11.35 3.62 -28.74
N ASN A 68 -12.56 3.05 -28.59
CA ASN A 68 -13.34 2.33 -29.62
C ASN A 68 -13.17 0.79 -29.71
N GLN A 69 -12.58 0.10 -28.72
CA GLN A 69 -12.76 -1.36 -28.62
C GLN A 69 -14.13 -1.73 -28.02
N PRO A 70 -14.78 -2.82 -28.46
CA PRO A 70 -16.01 -3.32 -27.83
C PRO A 70 -15.77 -3.61 -26.34
N GLY A 71 -16.60 -3.07 -25.44
CA GLY A 71 -16.43 -3.19 -23.98
C GLY A 71 -15.60 -2.06 -23.33
N TRP A 72 -14.99 -1.16 -24.12
CA TRP A 72 -14.10 -0.10 -23.62
C TRP A 72 -14.74 0.82 -22.57
N ALA A 73 -16.01 1.22 -22.76
CA ALA A 73 -16.69 2.12 -21.82
C ALA A 73 -16.95 1.45 -20.46
N ASP A 74 -17.37 0.19 -20.47
CA ASP A 74 -17.62 -0.60 -19.26
C ASP A 74 -16.31 -0.90 -18.52
N ASP A 75 -15.23 -1.19 -19.27
CA ASP A 75 -13.90 -1.46 -18.72
C ASP A 75 -13.27 -0.20 -18.09
N ILE A 76 -13.40 0.98 -18.71
CA ILE A 76 -12.94 2.24 -18.10
C ILE A 76 -13.77 2.59 -16.87
N GLU A 77 -15.09 2.44 -16.90
CA GLU A 77 -15.93 2.74 -15.74
C GLU A 77 -15.60 1.81 -14.56
N SER A 78 -15.36 0.53 -14.84
CA SER A 78 -14.90 -0.46 -13.84
C SER A 78 -13.48 -0.15 -13.34
N ALA A 79 -12.55 0.22 -14.22
CA ALA A 79 -11.17 0.54 -13.85
C ALA A 79 -11.04 1.88 -13.11
N GLN A 80 -11.90 2.86 -13.38
CA GLN A 80 -11.99 4.10 -12.62
C GLN A 80 -12.53 3.87 -11.21
N LYS A 81 -13.40 2.87 -11.04
CA LYS A 81 -13.95 2.46 -9.74
C LYS A 81 -12.97 1.58 -8.93
N ALA A 82 -12.11 0.80 -9.57
CA ALA A 82 -11.17 -0.10 -8.91
C ALA A 82 -9.75 0.49 -8.83
N ARG A 83 -9.38 1.13 -7.71
CA ARG A 83 -7.98 1.52 -7.45
C ARG A 83 -7.05 0.32 -7.19
N ALA A 84 -7.61 -0.85 -6.82
CA ALA A 84 -6.85 -2.04 -6.45
C ALA A 84 -6.07 -2.69 -7.60
N VAL A 85 -6.50 -2.45 -8.85
CA VAL A 85 -5.90 -3.08 -10.06
C VAL A 85 -4.68 -2.35 -10.61
N VAL A 86 -4.29 -1.22 -10.02
CA VAL A 86 -3.11 -0.45 -10.46
C VAL A 86 -1.90 -0.89 -9.61
N PRO A 87 -0.91 -1.58 -10.18
CA PRO A 87 0.31 -1.89 -9.46
C PRO A 87 1.09 -0.64 -9.11
N ASP A 88 1.78 -0.66 -7.98
CA ASP A 88 2.66 0.45 -7.58
C ASP A 88 3.78 0.65 -8.61
N LEU A 89 4.39 -0.44 -9.08
CA LEU A 89 5.52 -0.38 -9.99
C LEU A 89 5.53 -1.55 -10.97
N PHE A 90 5.73 -1.23 -12.24
CA PHE A 90 5.93 -2.17 -13.32
C PHE A 90 7.34 -2.01 -13.87
N PHE A 91 8.08 -3.12 -13.94
CA PHE A 91 9.35 -3.18 -14.65
C PHE A 91 9.29 -4.19 -15.77
N ARG A 92 9.84 -3.82 -16.91
CA ARG A 92 10.19 -4.76 -17.98
C ARG A 92 11.70 -4.77 -18.16
N HIS A 93 12.27 -5.94 -18.29
CA HIS A 93 13.64 -6.12 -18.76
C HIS A 93 13.70 -7.29 -19.76
N GLY A 94 13.97 -6.99 -21.02
CA GLY A 94 13.86 -7.95 -22.12
C GLY A 94 12.44 -8.51 -22.23
N ASP A 95 12.33 -9.85 -22.17
CA ASP A 95 11.07 -10.59 -22.19
C ASP A 95 10.53 -10.90 -20.78
N THR A 96 11.10 -10.34 -19.72
CA THR A 96 10.62 -10.54 -18.35
C THR A 96 9.96 -9.26 -17.86
N ALA A 97 8.75 -9.37 -17.33
CA ALA A 97 8.04 -8.30 -16.64
C ALA A 97 7.90 -8.63 -15.15
N LEU A 98 8.25 -7.68 -14.28
CA LEU A 98 8.07 -7.74 -12.84
C LEU A 98 7.10 -6.66 -12.40
N VAL A 99 5.94 -7.08 -11.92
CA VAL A 99 4.92 -6.24 -11.30
C VAL A 99 5.18 -6.26 -9.80
N ILE A 100 5.34 -5.09 -9.18
CA ILE A 100 5.62 -4.95 -7.75
C ILE A 100 4.44 -4.25 -7.10
N GLU A 101 3.84 -4.92 -6.12
CA GLU A 101 2.88 -4.35 -5.20
C GLU A 101 3.57 -4.16 -3.85
N ALA A 102 3.74 -2.90 -3.46
CA ALA A 102 4.52 -2.54 -2.30
C ALA A 102 3.61 -2.07 -1.17
N LYS A 103 3.80 -2.66 0.00
CA LYS A 103 3.08 -2.33 1.23
C LYS A 103 4.08 -1.93 2.28
N PHE A 104 3.97 -0.68 2.70
CA PHE A 104 4.86 -0.10 3.69
C PHE A 104 4.09 0.03 5.00
N PHE A 105 3.24 1.04 5.13
CA PHE A 105 2.46 1.36 6.33
C PHE A 105 1.07 0.71 6.35
N THR A 106 0.72 -0.01 5.29
CA THR A 106 -0.43 -0.91 5.23
C THR A 106 0.03 -2.35 5.40
N HIS A 107 -0.72 -3.11 6.20
CA HIS A 107 -0.37 -4.49 6.56
C HIS A 107 -1.52 -5.44 6.17
N PRO A 108 -1.81 -5.61 4.87
CA PRO A 108 -2.82 -6.57 4.44
C PRO A 108 -2.42 -7.98 4.85
N SER A 109 -3.42 -8.84 5.09
CA SER A 109 -3.17 -10.26 5.27
C SER A 109 -2.57 -10.88 3.99
N SER A 110 -1.90 -12.03 4.15
CA SER A 110 -1.39 -12.80 3.01
C SER A 110 -2.48 -13.10 1.96
N SER A 111 -3.70 -13.42 2.41
CA SER A 111 -4.84 -13.65 1.52
C SER A 111 -5.27 -12.39 0.77
N ALA A 112 -5.41 -11.26 1.45
CA ALA A 112 -5.85 -10.01 0.84
C ALA A 112 -4.83 -9.51 -0.20
N LEU A 113 -3.53 -9.69 0.06
CA LEU A 113 -2.50 -9.30 -0.90
C LEU A 113 -2.43 -10.25 -2.10
N ALA A 114 -2.65 -11.56 -1.89
CA ALA A 114 -2.76 -12.52 -2.98
C ALA A 114 -3.95 -12.21 -3.90
N GLU A 115 -5.12 -11.90 -3.32
CA GLU A 115 -6.30 -11.45 -4.06
C GLU A 115 -6.01 -10.18 -4.87
N GLN A 116 -5.33 -9.20 -4.26
CA GLN A 116 -4.95 -7.97 -4.96
C GLN A 116 -4.02 -8.24 -6.16
N LEU A 117 -2.99 -9.08 -5.99
CA LEU A 117 -2.11 -9.47 -7.09
C LEU A 117 -2.86 -10.21 -8.20
N GLN A 118 -3.85 -11.05 -7.84
CA GLN A 118 -4.70 -11.75 -8.80
C GLN A 118 -5.55 -10.78 -9.61
N GLU A 119 -6.14 -9.77 -8.98
CA GLU A 119 -6.90 -8.72 -9.67
C GLU A 119 -6.01 -7.94 -10.65
N GLN A 120 -4.78 -7.60 -10.24
CA GLN A 120 -3.80 -6.94 -11.10
C GLN A 120 -3.41 -7.84 -12.29
N GLU A 121 -3.17 -9.13 -12.06
CA GLU A 121 -2.88 -10.08 -13.12
C GLU A 121 -4.01 -10.17 -14.15
N ILE A 122 -5.26 -10.23 -13.69
CA ILE A 122 -6.44 -10.25 -14.57
C ILE A 122 -6.49 -8.96 -15.41
N ALA A 123 -6.28 -7.81 -14.79
CA ALA A 123 -6.29 -6.52 -15.48
C ALA A 123 -5.17 -6.42 -16.54
N ILE A 124 -3.95 -6.84 -16.18
CA ILE A 124 -2.82 -6.88 -17.12
C ILE A 124 -3.12 -7.83 -18.27
N ARG A 125 -3.57 -9.06 -18.01
CA ARG A 125 -3.87 -10.05 -19.05
C ARG A 125 -4.91 -9.55 -20.05
N ARG A 126 -5.91 -8.78 -19.61
CA ARG A 126 -6.89 -8.14 -20.50
C ARG A 126 -6.26 -7.08 -21.39
N ALA A 127 -5.31 -6.31 -20.87
CA ALA A 127 -4.61 -5.27 -21.63
C ALA A 127 -3.56 -5.85 -22.61
N LEU A 128 -2.95 -7.00 -22.30
CA LEU A 128 -1.81 -7.56 -23.04
C LEU A 128 -1.95 -7.60 -24.57
N PRO A 129 -3.07 -8.04 -25.16
CA PRO A 129 -3.21 -8.12 -26.62
C PRO A 129 -3.03 -6.78 -27.34
N ASN A 130 -3.15 -5.67 -26.61
CA ASN A 130 -3.03 -4.31 -27.12
C ASN A 130 -1.68 -3.66 -26.80
N THR A 131 -0.74 -4.40 -26.20
CA THR A 131 0.59 -3.92 -25.79
C THR A 131 1.71 -4.54 -26.59
N VAL A 132 2.90 -3.93 -26.51
CA VAL A 132 4.16 -4.54 -26.95
C VAL A 132 4.65 -5.67 -26.02
N TYR A 133 3.96 -5.91 -24.89
CA TYR A 133 4.36 -6.87 -23.87
C TYR A 133 3.72 -8.26 -24.04
N GLY A 134 3.02 -8.51 -25.15
CA GLY A 134 2.30 -9.77 -25.37
C GLY A 134 3.18 -11.03 -25.32
N THR A 135 4.50 -10.89 -25.47
CA THR A 135 5.49 -11.98 -25.38
C THR A 135 6.22 -12.04 -24.03
N CYS A 136 5.98 -11.09 -23.13
CA CYS A 136 6.69 -11.04 -21.86
C CYS A 136 6.17 -12.10 -20.87
N GLN A 137 7.08 -12.64 -20.05
CA GLN A 137 6.79 -13.48 -18.90
C GLN A 137 6.53 -12.59 -17.69
N PHE A 138 5.31 -12.64 -17.15
CA PHE A 138 4.89 -11.79 -16.04
C PHE A 138 5.09 -12.47 -14.69
N HIS A 139 5.81 -11.78 -13.81
CA HIS A 139 6.02 -12.12 -12.42
C HIS A 139 5.46 -11.03 -11.53
N TYR A 140 5.00 -11.42 -10.34
CA TYR A 140 4.36 -10.52 -9.39
C TYR A 140 5.10 -10.59 -8.06
N LEU A 141 5.43 -9.46 -7.48
CA LEU A 141 6.14 -9.36 -6.21
C LEU A 141 5.27 -8.62 -5.20
N ALA A 142 4.89 -9.33 -4.14
CA ALA A 142 4.44 -8.72 -2.91
C ALA A 142 5.66 -8.27 -2.10
N LEU A 143 5.82 -6.96 -1.92
CA LEU A 143 6.91 -6.36 -1.16
C LEU A 143 6.37 -5.73 0.13
N THR A 144 6.59 -6.36 1.28
CA THR A 144 5.98 -5.99 2.57
C THR A 144 7.03 -5.65 3.62
N VAL A 145 6.65 -4.96 4.71
CA VAL A 145 7.58 -4.72 5.82
C VAL A 145 7.74 -5.95 6.71
N LEU A 146 6.63 -6.62 7.03
CA LEU A 146 6.65 -7.88 7.78
C LEU A 146 6.58 -9.08 6.82
N PRO A 147 7.17 -10.23 7.19
CA PRO A 147 7.00 -11.46 6.44
C PRO A 147 5.52 -11.83 6.30
N LEU A 148 5.13 -12.31 5.12
CA LEU A 148 3.80 -12.86 4.90
C LEU A 148 3.77 -14.32 5.33
N ASP A 149 2.75 -14.69 6.10
CA ASP A 149 2.54 -16.09 6.48
C ASP A 149 2.39 -16.98 5.25
N ASN A 150 2.91 -18.21 5.34
CA ASN A 150 2.77 -19.26 4.32
C ASN A 150 1.36 -19.87 4.33
N ILE A 151 0.34 -19.02 4.22
CA ILE A 151 -1.05 -19.46 4.12
C ILE A 151 -1.36 -19.66 2.64
N GLY A 152 -1.27 -20.93 2.20
CA GLY A 152 -1.66 -21.39 0.87
C GLY A 152 -0.56 -21.34 -0.19
N ASP A 153 -0.76 -22.13 -1.24
CA ASP A 153 0.10 -22.15 -2.42
C ASP A 153 -0.20 -20.95 -3.30
N TRP A 154 0.66 -19.93 -3.24
CA TRP A 154 0.62 -18.82 -4.20
C TRP A 154 0.97 -19.34 -5.61
N PRO A 155 0.41 -18.75 -6.68
CA PRO A 155 0.82 -19.06 -8.05
C PRO A 155 2.34 -19.03 -8.24
N SER A 156 2.87 -19.92 -9.09
CA SER A 156 4.32 -20.09 -9.26
C SER A 156 5.03 -18.86 -9.85
N ASN A 157 4.30 -17.91 -10.41
CA ASN A 157 4.80 -16.63 -10.91
C ASN A 157 4.77 -15.51 -9.85
N TYR A 158 4.21 -15.77 -8.66
CA TYR A 158 4.16 -14.80 -7.58
C TYR A 158 5.38 -14.99 -6.67
N ARG A 159 5.85 -13.90 -6.10
CA ARG A 159 7.01 -13.81 -5.22
C ARG A 159 6.65 -12.99 -4.00
N ARG A 160 7.33 -13.28 -2.90
CA ARG A 160 7.17 -12.60 -1.61
C ARG A 160 8.54 -12.19 -1.14
N MET A 161 8.67 -10.95 -0.70
CA MET A 161 9.93 -10.42 -0.20
C MET A 161 9.63 -9.35 0.83
N THR A 162 10.46 -9.24 1.86
CA THR A 162 10.38 -8.09 2.76
C THR A 162 11.19 -6.91 2.21
N TRP A 163 10.82 -5.67 2.57
CA TRP A 163 11.63 -4.49 2.27
C TRP A 163 13.06 -4.61 2.79
N THR A 164 13.24 -5.26 3.95
CA THR A 164 14.56 -5.56 4.51
C THR A 164 15.36 -6.50 3.61
N ASP A 165 14.76 -7.59 3.15
CA ASP A 165 15.43 -8.53 2.23
C ASP A 165 15.76 -7.88 0.88
N MET A 166 14.85 -7.04 0.37
CA MET A 166 15.08 -6.23 -0.83
C MET A 166 16.30 -5.33 -0.66
N LEU A 167 16.39 -4.57 0.44
CA LEU A 167 17.55 -3.71 0.69
C LEU A 167 18.84 -4.51 0.83
N HIS A 168 18.84 -5.60 1.61
CA HIS A 168 20.02 -6.47 1.74
C HIS A 168 20.49 -7.04 0.39
N THR A 169 19.55 -7.26 -0.54
CA THR A 169 19.85 -7.77 -1.88
C THR A 169 20.52 -6.71 -2.75
N ILE A 170 20.00 -5.48 -2.77
CA ILE A 170 20.43 -4.46 -3.74
C ILE A 170 21.56 -3.58 -3.20
N GLU A 171 21.62 -3.36 -1.88
CA GLU A 171 22.59 -2.44 -1.29
C GLU A 171 24.04 -2.73 -1.67
N PRO A 172 24.55 -3.97 -1.61
CA PRO A 172 25.95 -4.27 -1.93
C PRO A 172 26.36 -3.90 -3.36
N VAL A 173 25.41 -3.76 -4.28
CA VAL A 173 25.66 -3.47 -5.70
C VAL A 173 25.31 -2.04 -6.09
N VAL A 174 24.62 -1.27 -5.25
CA VAL A 174 24.26 0.13 -5.52
C VAL A 174 25.02 1.13 -4.65
N THR A 175 25.80 0.70 -3.66
CA THR A 175 26.59 1.63 -2.82
C THR A 175 27.91 2.05 -3.45
N GLU A 176 28.40 1.33 -4.46
CA GLU A 176 29.65 1.63 -5.16
C GLU A 176 29.37 1.96 -6.64
N PRO A 177 29.79 3.14 -7.14
CA PRO A 177 30.48 4.21 -6.42
C PRO A 177 29.56 4.95 -5.43
N PRO A 178 30.10 5.54 -4.34
CA PRO A 178 29.31 6.29 -3.38
C PRO A 178 28.59 7.48 -4.04
N SER A 179 27.32 7.66 -3.74
CA SER A 179 26.52 8.79 -4.20
C SER A 179 25.63 9.31 -3.07
N THR A 180 25.56 10.63 -2.93
CA THR A 180 24.69 11.29 -1.94
C THR A 180 23.23 10.95 -2.14
N ASP A 181 22.75 10.86 -3.38
CA ASP A 181 21.35 10.55 -3.69
C ASP A 181 21.01 9.10 -3.33
N LYS A 182 21.91 8.16 -3.66
CA LYS A 182 21.76 6.74 -3.29
C LYS A 182 21.78 6.56 -1.77
N HIS A 183 22.67 7.27 -1.07
CA HIS A 183 22.73 7.27 0.39
C HIS A 183 21.46 7.85 1.03
N TYR A 184 20.93 8.94 0.48
CA TYR A 184 19.66 9.52 0.91
C TYR A 184 18.50 8.55 0.73
N ALA A 185 18.40 7.90 -0.43
CA ALA A 185 17.35 6.92 -0.70
C ALA A 185 17.42 5.73 0.26
N LEU A 186 18.61 5.13 0.44
CA LEU A 186 18.82 4.01 1.36
C LEU A 186 18.48 4.37 2.81
N SER A 187 19.00 5.49 3.32
CA SER A 187 18.74 5.93 4.69
C SER A 187 17.26 6.24 4.94
N THR A 188 16.60 6.88 3.96
CA THR A 188 15.17 7.21 4.03
C THR A 188 14.29 5.96 4.02
N ILE A 189 14.61 4.95 3.19
CA ILE A 189 13.90 3.68 3.19
C ILE A 189 14.12 2.94 4.51
N ARG A 190 15.35 2.87 5.04
CA ARG A 190 15.62 2.21 6.34
C ARG A 190 14.84 2.83 7.49
N ALA A 191 14.86 4.15 7.61
CA ALA A 191 14.11 4.85 8.64
C ALA A 191 12.60 4.57 8.53
N ALA A 192 12.10 4.46 7.29
CA ALA A 192 10.72 4.05 7.06
C ALA A 192 10.48 2.60 7.50
N ILE A 193 11.36 1.65 7.17
CA ILE A 193 11.23 0.23 7.58
C ILE A 193 11.14 0.14 9.10
N GLU A 194 12.05 0.83 9.82
CA GLU A 194 12.05 0.86 11.28
C GLU A 194 10.75 1.40 11.84
N ARG A 195 10.30 2.57 11.35
CA ARG A 195 9.03 3.18 11.74
C ARG A 195 7.86 2.23 11.49
N SER A 196 7.79 1.67 10.29
CA SER A 196 6.68 0.83 9.88
C SER A 196 6.66 -0.52 10.58
N THR A 197 7.82 -1.10 10.88
CA THR A 197 7.92 -2.35 11.65
C THR A 197 7.45 -2.11 13.08
N SER A 198 7.86 -0.99 13.68
CA SER A 198 7.36 -0.57 14.99
C SER A 198 5.84 -0.37 14.98
N GLU A 199 5.31 0.33 13.99
CA GLU A 199 3.87 0.51 13.80
C GLU A 199 3.16 -0.83 13.61
N ALA A 200 3.68 -1.74 12.79
CA ALA A 200 3.10 -3.05 12.52
C ALA A 200 3.06 -3.92 13.79
N ASN A 201 4.15 -3.97 14.55
CA ASN A 201 4.24 -4.71 15.81
C ASN A 201 3.32 -4.10 16.89
N THR A 202 3.06 -2.80 16.83
CA THR A 202 2.08 -2.13 17.69
C THR A 202 0.63 -2.34 17.19
N SER A 203 0.47 -2.56 15.88
CA SER A 203 -0.80 -2.78 15.16
C SER A 203 -1.17 -4.26 15.00
N ALA A 204 -0.40 -5.21 15.55
CA ALA A 204 -0.75 -6.64 15.63
C ALA A 204 -2.01 -6.93 16.46
N THR A 205 -2.67 -5.88 16.92
CA THR A 205 -3.91 -5.86 17.69
C THR A 205 -5.02 -5.06 17.00
N GLU A 206 -4.72 -4.38 15.89
CA GLU A 206 -5.69 -3.65 15.06
C GLU A 206 -6.40 -4.66 14.16
N THR A 207 -7.73 -4.72 14.23
CA THR A 207 -8.51 -5.63 13.37
C THR A 207 -9.00 -4.93 12.10
N GLY A 208 -9.09 -3.60 12.11
CA GLY A 208 -9.43 -2.81 10.93
C GLY A 208 -9.56 -1.31 11.23
N ARG A 209 -10.02 -0.53 10.25
CA ARG A 209 -10.14 0.95 10.37
C ARG A 209 -11.32 1.51 9.59
N GLU A 210 -11.90 2.59 10.13
CA GLU A 210 -12.93 3.38 9.47
C GLU A 210 -12.39 4.77 9.08
N PRO A 211 -12.71 5.28 7.87
CA PRO A 211 -12.06 6.47 7.31
C PRO A 211 -12.56 7.79 7.91
N THR A 212 -13.73 7.80 8.55
CA THR A 212 -14.33 9.02 9.12
C THR A 212 -15.10 8.67 10.40
N ILE A 213 -15.35 9.66 11.25
CA ILE A 213 -16.20 9.48 12.44
C ILE A 213 -17.64 9.11 12.05
N GLN A 214 -18.15 9.61 10.91
CA GLN A 214 -19.49 9.28 10.43
C GLN A 214 -19.58 7.81 9.97
N ALA A 215 -18.55 7.32 9.25
CA ALA A 215 -18.45 5.91 8.88
C ALA A 215 -18.35 5.02 10.13
N LEU A 216 -17.54 5.43 11.11
CA LEU A 216 -17.43 4.73 12.38
C LEU A 216 -18.77 4.65 13.10
N VAL A 217 -19.50 5.76 13.23
CA VAL A 217 -20.81 5.80 13.90
C VAL A 217 -21.83 4.92 13.17
N ALA A 218 -21.85 4.95 11.83
CA ALA A 218 -22.75 4.12 11.04
C ALA A 218 -22.47 2.62 11.21
N LYS A 219 -21.18 2.25 11.32
CA LYS A 219 -20.74 0.86 11.43
C LYS A 219 -20.63 0.35 12.87
N ALA A 220 -20.68 1.24 13.86
CA ALA A 220 -20.49 0.92 15.27
C ALA A 220 -21.39 -0.24 15.77
N PRO A 221 -22.68 -0.35 15.38
CA PRO A 221 -23.50 -1.49 15.79
C PRO A 221 -22.92 -2.83 15.32
N THR A 222 -22.58 -2.94 14.03
CA THR A 222 -22.00 -4.15 13.44
C THR A 222 -20.63 -4.48 14.03
N LEU A 223 -19.81 -3.46 14.32
CA LEU A 223 -18.52 -3.65 14.96
C LEU A 223 -18.66 -4.20 16.39
N LEU A 224 -19.60 -3.67 17.18
CA LEU A 224 -19.87 -4.13 18.54
C LEU A 224 -20.43 -5.56 18.56
N GLU A 225 -21.34 -5.89 17.64
CA GLU A 225 -21.87 -7.26 17.46
C GLU A 225 -20.76 -8.25 17.12
N ALA A 226 -19.77 -7.83 16.32
CA ALA A 226 -18.60 -8.62 15.95
C ALA A 226 -17.51 -8.67 17.04
N GLY A 227 -17.72 -8.02 18.21
CA GLY A 227 -16.78 -8.05 19.34
C GLY A 227 -15.69 -6.96 19.30
N TYR A 228 -15.72 -6.04 18.34
CA TYR A 228 -14.76 -4.94 18.25
C TYR A 228 -15.15 -3.79 19.18
N GLN A 229 -14.56 -3.77 20.38
CA GLN A 229 -14.95 -2.87 21.46
C GLN A 229 -14.07 -1.63 21.62
N TYR A 230 -12.90 -1.59 20.97
CA TYR A 230 -11.89 -0.57 21.23
C TYR A 230 -11.52 0.22 19.97
N ILE A 231 -11.15 1.48 20.17
CA ILE A 231 -10.74 2.43 19.15
C ILE A 231 -9.39 3.06 19.52
N GLY A 232 -8.48 3.08 18.55
CA GLY A 232 -7.19 3.74 18.68
C GLY A 232 -7.33 5.27 18.74
N PHE A 233 -7.04 5.86 19.89
CA PHE A 233 -7.10 7.28 20.19
C PHE A 233 -5.86 7.74 20.95
N ILE A 234 -4.93 8.41 20.27
CA ILE A 234 -3.67 8.89 20.86
C ILE A 234 -3.97 9.80 22.06
N GLY A 235 -3.36 9.50 23.22
CA GLY A 235 -3.62 10.20 24.48
C GLY A 235 -4.81 9.65 25.28
N GLY A 236 -5.49 8.62 24.76
CA GLY A 236 -6.53 7.87 25.44
C GLY A 236 -7.77 8.70 25.82
N LEU A 237 -8.43 8.31 26.90
CA LEU A 237 -9.68 8.94 27.36
C LEU A 237 -9.49 10.42 27.72
N SER A 238 -8.31 10.78 28.24
CA SER A 238 -7.99 12.17 28.58
C SER A 238 -7.95 13.07 27.34
N ALA A 239 -7.38 12.58 26.24
CA ALA A 239 -7.40 13.31 24.98
C ALA A 239 -8.83 13.43 24.43
N LEU A 240 -9.62 12.34 24.46
CA LEU A 240 -11.01 12.36 24.01
C LEU A 240 -11.86 13.39 24.76
N ALA A 241 -11.69 13.51 26.08
CA ALA A 241 -12.43 14.47 26.90
C ALA A 241 -12.21 15.94 26.45
N ASN A 242 -11.00 16.25 25.99
CA ASN A 242 -10.59 17.59 25.54
C ASN A 242 -10.72 17.80 24.02
N THR A 243 -11.23 16.79 23.29
CA THR A 243 -11.36 16.85 21.83
C THR A 243 -12.62 17.63 21.45
N ASP A 244 -12.53 18.51 20.45
CA ASP A 244 -13.67 19.23 19.88
C ASP A 244 -14.29 18.50 18.66
N LEU A 245 -15.44 18.99 18.17
CA LEU A 245 -16.15 18.36 17.06
C LEU A 245 -15.28 18.32 15.80
N LYS A 246 -14.57 19.41 15.51
CA LYS A 246 -13.73 19.54 14.32
C LYS A 246 -12.61 18.51 14.35
N MET A 247 -11.95 18.33 15.49
CA MET A 247 -10.87 17.36 15.66
C MET A 247 -11.35 15.92 15.40
N LEU A 248 -12.56 15.55 15.83
CA LEU A 248 -13.15 14.24 15.52
C LEU A 248 -13.48 14.13 14.02
N GLU A 249 -14.08 15.14 13.43
CA GLU A 249 -14.46 15.11 12.01
C GLU A 249 -13.26 15.15 11.05
N THR A 250 -12.16 15.78 11.45
CA THR A 250 -10.93 15.88 10.66
C THR A 250 -9.91 14.80 10.99
N ARG A 251 -10.20 13.89 11.92
CA ARG A 251 -9.28 12.78 12.24
C ARG A 251 -9.20 11.83 11.04
N ASP A 252 -7.97 11.47 10.66
CA ASP A 252 -7.68 10.72 9.44
C ASP A 252 -8.40 9.37 9.35
N HIS A 253 -8.48 8.63 10.47
CA HIS A 253 -9.17 7.35 10.58
C HIS A 253 -9.37 6.94 12.04
N TYR A 254 -10.21 5.93 12.22
CA TYR A 254 -10.52 5.29 13.49
C TYR A 254 -10.22 3.80 13.40
N LYS A 255 -9.07 3.41 13.94
CA LYS A 255 -8.64 2.01 14.06
C LYS A 255 -9.48 1.31 15.13
N TYR A 256 -10.01 0.13 14.86
CA TYR A 256 -10.76 -0.68 15.81
C TYR A 256 -10.08 -2.02 16.15
N SER A 257 -10.37 -2.51 17.34
CA SER A 257 -9.82 -3.75 17.90
C SER A 257 -10.84 -4.44 18.80
N ASP A 258 -10.72 -5.77 18.90
CA ASP A 258 -11.45 -6.64 19.84
C ASP A 258 -10.85 -6.64 21.25
N CYS A 259 -9.62 -6.14 21.41
CA CYS A 259 -8.92 -6.09 22.68
C CYS A 259 -8.41 -4.68 23.01
N GLN A 260 -7.89 -4.50 24.23
CA GLN A 260 -7.27 -3.26 24.68
C GLN A 260 -5.75 -3.39 24.81
N PRO A 261 -4.98 -3.17 23.72
CA PRO A 261 -3.53 -3.35 23.72
C PRO A 261 -2.80 -2.45 24.70
N ASN A 262 -3.27 -1.21 24.85
CA ASN A 262 -2.69 -0.22 25.73
C ASN A 262 -3.71 0.91 26.01
N LYS A 263 -3.30 1.88 26.83
CA LYS A 263 -4.14 3.02 27.25
C LYS A 263 -4.65 3.94 26.13
N ASN A 264 -4.05 3.88 24.94
CA ASN A 264 -4.52 4.64 23.78
C ASN A 264 -5.65 3.92 23.03
N TRP A 265 -5.95 2.67 23.36
CA TRP A 265 -7.13 1.98 22.85
C TRP A 265 -8.26 2.18 23.85
N ILE A 266 -9.27 2.95 23.46
CA ILE A 266 -10.37 3.37 24.33
C ILE A 266 -11.68 2.79 23.83
N PRO A 267 -12.71 2.67 24.68
CA PRO A 267 -13.98 2.08 24.25
C PRO A 267 -14.59 2.80 23.04
N LEU A 268 -14.98 2.04 22.01
CA LEU A 268 -15.68 2.52 20.81
C LEU A 268 -16.89 3.39 21.18
N VAL A 269 -17.67 2.92 22.16
CA VAL A 269 -18.85 3.61 22.67
C VAL A 269 -18.53 5.00 23.22
N ALA A 270 -17.34 5.20 23.82
CA ALA A 270 -16.94 6.50 24.36
C ALA A 270 -16.70 7.52 23.22
N VAL A 271 -16.05 7.08 22.14
CA VAL A 271 -15.78 7.93 20.97
C VAL A 271 -17.08 8.31 20.27
N VAL A 272 -17.97 7.33 20.04
CA VAL A 272 -19.29 7.56 19.41
C VAL A 272 -20.15 8.49 20.25
N ALA A 273 -20.23 8.27 21.57
CA ALA A 273 -21.00 9.12 22.47
C ALA A 273 -20.49 10.57 22.45
N LYS A 274 -19.16 10.77 22.52
CA LYS A 274 -18.55 12.10 22.47
C LYS A 274 -18.87 12.85 21.17
N TYR A 275 -18.82 12.15 20.03
CA TYR A 275 -19.19 12.74 18.74
C TYR A 275 -20.65 13.19 18.71
N LEU A 276 -21.57 12.32 19.15
CA LEU A 276 -23.01 12.63 19.16
C LEU A 276 -23.34 13.80 20.11
N GLU A 277 -22.71 13.85 21.29
CA GLU A 277 -22.82 14.95 22.25
C GLU A 277 -22.41 16.29 21.60
N LEU A 278 -21.22 16.33 20.99
CA LEU A 278 -20.68 17.53 20.37
C LEU A 278 -21.52 17.98 19.16
N LYS A 279 -22.02 17.03 18.37
CA LYS A 279 -22.89 17.31 17.21
C LYS A 279 -24.24 17.88 17.65
N ALA A 280 -24.85 17.33 18.70
CA ALA A 280 -26.08 17.87 19.27
C ALA A 280 -25.88 19.30 19.80
N ALA A 281 -24.77 19.57 20.48
CA ALA A 281 -24.43 20.89 20.97
C ALA A 281 -24.21 21.91 19.84
N ALA A 282 -23.59 21.50 18.72
CA ALA A 282 -23.41 22.37 17.55
C ALA A 282 -24.73 22.69 16.83
N TYR A 283 -25.63 21.70 16.73
CA TYR A 283 -26.97 21.90 16.16
C TYR A 283 -27.83 22.85 17.00
N ALA A 284 -27.78 22.73 18.33
CA ALA A 284 -28.50 23.63 19.23
C ALA A 284 -28.03 25.10 19.10
N LYS A 285 -26.73 25.34 18.85
CA LYS A 285 -26.17 26.68 18.63
C LYS A 285 -26.54 27.32 17.30
N THR A 286 -26.93 26.53 16.31
CA THR A 286 -27.31 27.01 14.97
C THR A 286 -28.82 27.22 14.84
N THR A 287 -29.61 26.72 15.79
CA THR A 287 -31.07 26.81 15.82
C THR A 287 -31.62 27.71 16.92
N ALA A 288 -30.74 28.24 17.79
CA ALA A 288 -31.01 29.27 18.78
C ALA A 288 -30.60 30.65 18.26
#